data_AF-A0A836LXU6-F1
#
_entry.id   AF-A0A836LXU6-F1
#
_cell.length_a   1.000
_cell.length_b   1.000
_cell.length_c   1.000
_cell.angle_alpha   90.00
_cell.angle_beta   90.00
_cell.angle_gamma   90.00
#
_symmetry.space_group_name_H-M   'P 1'
#
loop_
_entity.id
_entity.type
_entity.pdbx_description
1 polymer ?
#
loop_
_entity_poly.entity_id
_entity_poly.type
_entity_poly.pdbx_seq_one_letter_code
_entity_poly.pdbx_strand_id
1 'polypeptide(L)'
;MERIQQSQWVQLLRGCDNIYFAPVIPNKKLQGAMSYLPHGVSPNDVLMLIDDTVFGSAKAGMCLTAKGLFYKESFEDEQAYLFEHIQRIEADIGILTSSILINGCDELNFSQLDKGVVRALVAFLNECCQGKQAPKQTNVNIDAEMQIMIDLFAYFITFSAGQWNTRSKAAVFDHFTKLNDEAVHQYVEKLLKEQTHFDYEDLLHRLADLKDDLAYNFRRDMIEQLVYAMALGQVEQNQADLFMTHLCRVTNVSRAVFPDLVKTVYQCMAGEMNQKKVSDLTKEQLQACKLLEIQPEALSEQTLQAAYRKKMADFHPDKYQSLPESVRQLIEQQAQQLNQARAVLKAYLGV
;
A
#
# COMPACT_ATOMS: atom_id res chain seq x y z
N MET A 1 4.58 9.58 34.17
CA MET A 1 4.86 11.03 34.18
C MET A 1 6.06 11.37 33.29
N GLU A 2 7.24 10.79 33.51
CA GLU A 2 8.45 11.08 32.72
C GLU A 2 8.33 10.80 31.22
N ARG A 3 7.63 9.74 30.81
CA ARG A 3 7.53 9.31 29.40
C ARG A 3 6.85 10.32 28.47
N ILE A 4 5.73 10.90 28.89
CA ILE A 4 5.00 11.90 28.11
C ILE A 4 5.83 13.17 27.92
N GLN A 5 6.74 13.49 28.84
CA GLN A 5 7.63 14.66 28.72
C GLN A 5 8.96 14.35 28.01
N GLN A 6 9.34 13.08 27.89
CA GLN A 6 10.58 12.62 27.25
C GLN A 6 10.42 12.21 25.78
N SER A 7 9.19 12.11 25.28
CA SER A 7 8.95 11.77 23.88
C SER A 7 9.55 12.82 22.94
N GLN A 8 10.20 12.35 21.88
CA GLN A 8 10.79 13.20 20.83
C GLN A 8 9.75 14.09 20.13
N TRP A 9 8.49 13.68 20.13
CA TRP A 9 7.39 14.40 19.47
C TRP A 9 6.88 15.59 20.26
N VAL A 10 7.22 15.68 21.56
CA VAL A 10 6.74 16.76 22.44
C VAL A 10 7.19 18.13 21.95
N GLN A 11 8.41 18.26 21.42
CA GLN A 11 8.90 19.54 20.93
C GLN A 11 8.10 20.02 19.71
N LEU A 12 7.78 19.11 18.79
CA LEU A 12 7.01 19.41 17.60
C LEU A 12 5.55 19.77 17.98
N LEU A 13 4.92 18.97 18.84
CA LEU A 13 3.54 19.22 19.28
C LEU A 13 3.39 20.49 20.12
N ARG A 14 4.41 20.86 20.92
CA ARG A 14 4.42 22.14 21.66
C ARG A 14 4.48 23.38 20.76
N GLY A 15 4.92 23.22 19.52
CA GLY A 15 4.93 24.31 18.54
C GLY A 15 3.54 24.69 18.03
N CYS A 16 2.50 23.90 18.35
CA CYS A 16 1.14 24.10 17.88
C CYS A 16 0.34 24.95 18.88
N ASP A 17 -0.33 26.00 18.38
CA ASP A 17 -1.10 26.95 19.23
C ASP A 17 -2.26 26.31 20.01
N ASN A 18 -2.75 25.16 19.53
CA ASN A 18 -3.91 24.45 20.08
C ASN A 18 -3.53 23.30 21.03
N ILE A 19 -2.25 23.01 21.20
CA ILE A 19 -1.77 21.89 22.03
C ILE A 19 -0.96 22.42 23.21
N TYR A 20 -1.35 22.03 24.41
CA TYR A 20 -0.78 22.48 25.68
C TYR A 20 -0.26 21.29 26.47
N PHE A 21 0.89 21.44 27.12
CA PHE A 21 1.51 20.40 27.94
C PHE A 21 1.75 20.88 29.36
N ALA A 22 1.59 19.99 30.34
CA ALA A 22 2.00 20.26 31.71
C ALA A 22 3.52 20.52 31.79
N PRO A 23 3.97 21.44 32.67
CA PRO A 23 3.18 22.19 33.65
C PRO A 23 2.55 23.49 33.11
N VAL A 24 2.66 23.78 31.82
CA VAL A 24 2.29 25.07 31.22
C VAL A 24 0.96 24.96 30.46
N ILE A 25 -0.09 24.51 31.15
CA ILE A 25 -1.46 24.51 30.60
C ILE A 25 -2.24 25.69 31.17
N PRO A 26 -2.80 26.60 30.35
CA PRO A 26 -3.56 27.73 30.87
C PRO A 26 -4.78 27.29 31.69
N ASN A 27 -4.95 27.85 32.90
CA ASN A 27 -6.05 27.49 33.80
C ASN A 27 -7.44 27.58 33.14
N LYS A 28 -7.67 28.57 32.27
CA LYS A 28 -8.94 28.70 31.53
C LYS A 28 -9.22 27.51 30.61
N LYS A 29 -8.18 26.96 29.96
CA LYS A 29 -8.29 25.79 29.09
C LYS A 29 -8.60 24.53 29.91
N LEU A 30 -7.90 24.35 31.05
CA LEU A 30 -8.19 23.26 31.98
C LEU A 30 -9.64 23.30 32.47
N GLN A 31 -10.16 24.47 32.85
CA GLN A 31 -11.57 24.62 33.27
C GLN A 31 -12.55 24.24 32.16
N GLY A 32 -12.25 24.56 30.90
CA GLY A 32 -13.02 24.09 29.75
C GLY A 32 -13.01 22.56 29.64
N ALA A 33 -11.83 21.96 29.71
CA ALA A 33 -11.67 20.52 29.59
C ALA A 33 -12.30 19.71 30.73
N MET A 34 -12.42 20.29 31.92
CA MET A 34 -13.12 19.64 33.04
C MET A 34 -14.57 19.29 32.71
N SER A 35 -15.17 19.88 31.67
CA SER A 35 -16.53 19.56 31.23
C SER A 35 -16.69 18.18 30.58
N TYR A 36 -15.60 17.53 30.17
CA TYR A 36 -15.62 16.20 29.54
C TYR A 36 -14.67 15.19 30.20
N LEU A 37 -14.00 15.58 31.28
CA LEU A 37 -13.21 14.65 32.08
C LEU A 37 -14.09 13.93 33.11
N PRO A 38 -13.85 12.64 33.37
CA PRO A 38 -14.59 11.89 34.38
C PRO A 38 -14.52 12.53 35.76
N HIS A 39 -15.59 12.37 36.54
CA HIS A 39 -15.62 12.79 37.93
C HIS A 39 -14.48 12.14 38.74
N GLY A 40 -13.65 12.98 39.36
CA GLY A 40 -12.49 12.55 40.16
C GLY A 40 -11.13 12.73 39.47
N VAL A 41 -11.08 13.14 38.20
CA VAL A 41 -9.83 13.60 37.56
C VAL A 41 -9.54 15.03 38.01
N SER A 42 -8.36 15.27 38.58
CA SER A 42 -7.91 16.60 38.97
C SER A 42 -7.35 17.35 37.75
N PRO A 43 -7.48 18.69 37.67
CA PRO A 43 -6.77 19.48 36.64
C PRO A 43 -5.26 19.22 36.60
N ASN A 44 -4.66 18.86 37.74
CA ASN A 44 -3.23 18.54 37.83
C ASN A 44 -2.87 17.16 37.24
N ASP A 45 -3.86 16.31 36.99
CA ASP A 45 -3.65 15.00 36.37
C ASP A 45 -3.58 15.10 34.83
N VAL A 46 -3.95 16.26 34.27
CA VAL A 46 -3.89 16.55 32.84
C VAL A 46 -2.45 16.83 32.43
N LEU A 47 -1.91 15.98 31.57
CA LEU A 47 -0.53 16.05 31.08
C LEU A 47 -0.44 16.74 29.71
N MET A 48 -1.49 16.61 28.89
CA MET A 48 -1.63 17.28 27.61
C MET A 48 -3.10 17.65 27.38
N LEU A 49 -3.34 18.79 26.75
CA LEU A 49 -4.66 19.26 26.35
C LEU A 49 -4.60 19.75 24.91
N ILE A 50 -5.53 19.31 24.10
CA ILE A 50 -5.80 19.80 22.76
C ILE A 50 -7.13 20.54 22.80
N ASP A 51 -7.11 21.80 22.41
CA ASP A 51 -8.30 22.61 22.26
C ASP A 51 -8.76 22.57 20.80
N ASP A 52 -9.86 21.87 20.53
CA ASP A 52 -10.44 21.79 19.18
C ASP A 52 -11.61 22.78 18.99
N THR A 53 -11.72 23.80 19.84
CA THR A 53 -12.79 24.80 19.72
C THR A 53 -12.35 26.02 18.92
N VAL A 54 -13.21 26.48 18.01
CA VAL A 54 -12.98 27.68 17.17
C VAL A 54 -12.70 28.94 18.01
N PHE A 55 -13.33 29.07 19.18
CA PHE A 55 -13.16 30.23 20.08
C PHE A 55 -12.20 29.96 21.25
N GLY A 56 -11.48 28.84 21.25
CA GLY A 56 -10.45 28.55 22.23
C GLY A 56 -10.97 28.39 23.68
N SER A 57 -12.15 27.81 23.85
CA SER A 57 -12.75 27.50 25.15
C SER A 57 -12.30 26.16 25.75
N ALA A 58 -11.68 25.28 24.96
CA ALA A 58 -11.29 23.92 25.33
C ALA A 58 -12.43 23.03 25.88
N LYS A 59 -13.68 23.33 25.54
CA LYS A 59 -14.84 22.49 25.89
C LYS A 59 -15.06 21.32 24.92
N ALA A 60 -14.35 21.32 23.80
CA ALA A 60 -14.22 20.21 22.86
C ALA A 60 -12.72 20.04 22.52
N GLY A 61 -12.33 18.83 22.17
CA GLY A 61 -10.95 18.43 21.92
C GLY A 61 -10.56 17.22 22.75
N MET A 62 -9.29 17.14 23.16
CA MET A 62 -8.73 15.95 23.80
C MET A 62 -7.88 16.29 25.03
N CYS A 63 -8.01 15.51 26.08
CA CYS A 63 -7.11 15.52 27.24
C CYS A 63 -6.39 14.20 27.42
N LEU A 64 -5.12 14.29 27.77
CA LEU A 64 -4.30 13.13 28.11
C LEU A 64 -3.96 13.16 29.60
N THR A 65 -4.14 12.03 30.26
CA THR A 65 -3.68 11.81 31.65
C THR A 65 -2.71 10.64 31.68
N ALA A 66 -2.21 10.27 32.86
CA ALA A 66 -1.41 9.05 33.01
C ALA A 66 -2.22 7.76 32.74
N LYS A 67 -3.56 7.79 32.80
CA LYS A 67 -4.43 6.60 32.68
C LYS A 67 -4.93 6.37 31.26
N GLY A 68 -5.15 7.44 30.50
CA GLY A 68 -5.76 7.36 29.19
C GLY A 68 -6.03 8.73 28.59
N LEU A 69 -6.68 8.70 27.44
CA LEU A 69 -7.15 9.87 26.72
C LEU A 69 -8.67 10.03 26.87
N PHE A 70 -9.10 11.28 26.88
CA PHE A 70 -10.49 11.68 27.00
C PHE A 70 -10.77 12.67 25.89
N TYR A 71 -11.83 12.42 25.13
CA TYR A 71 -12.14 13.18 23.93
C TYR A 71 -13.60 13.63 23.96
N LYS A 72 -13.87 14.79 23.40
CA LYS A 72 -15.23 15.27 23.17
C LYS A 72 -15.27 16.11 21.91
N GLU A 73 -16.14 15.72 20.99
CA GLU A 73 -16.50 16.56 19.85
C GLU A 73 -17.55 17.61 20.26
N SER A 74 -17.65 18.69 19.48
CA SER A 74 -18.69 19.69 19.68
C SER A 74 -20.07 19.05 19.51
N PHE A 75 -20.95 19.22 20.50
CA PHE A 75 -22.33 18.70 20.53
C PHE A 75 -22.48 17.18 20.69
N GLU A 76 -21.39 16.45 20.87
CA GLU A 76 -21.41 15.01 21.14
C GLU A 76 -21.11 14.69 22.61
N ASP A 77 -21.35 13.43 22.99
CA ASP A 77 -21.02 12.90 24.30
C ASP A 77 -19.50 12.71 24.47
N GLU A 78 -19.02 12.79 25.71
CA GLU A 78 -17.63 12.51 26.03
C GLU A 78 -17.27 11.04 25.84
N GLN A 79 -16.03 10.81 25.39
CA GLN A 79 -15.47 9.50 25.12
C GLN A 79 -14.18 9.33 25.94
N ALA A 80 -13.97 8.11 26.47
CA ALA A 80 -12.84 7.80 27.33
C ALA A 80 -12.15 6.52 26.87
N TYR A 81 -10.85 6.62 26.59
CA TYR A 81 -10.04 5.49 26.15
C TYR A 81 -8.85 5.30 27.09
N LEU A 82 -8.91 4.24 27.90
CA LEU A 82 -7.82 3.88 28.81
C LEU A 82 -6.69 3.23 28.01
N PHE A 83 -5.45 3.61 28.29
CA PHE A 83 -4.29 3.11 27.56
C PHE A 83 -4.14 1.58 27.61
N GLU A 84 -4.66 0.93 28.65
CA GLU A 84 -4.65 -0.53 28.75
C GLU A 84 -5.53 -1.26 27.72
N HIS A 85 -6.49 -0.55 27.12
CA HIS A 85 -7.39 -1.09 26.09
C HIS A 85 -7.04 -0.61 24.68
N ILE A 86 -6.01 0.24 24.54
CA ILE A 86 -5.55 0.74 23.26
C ILE A 86 -4.44 -0.16 22.74
N GLN A 87 -4.67 -0.80 21.60
CA GLN A 87 -3.71 -1.65 20.92
C GLN A 87 -2.96 -0.88 19.83
N ARG A 88 -3.69 -0.03 19.10
CA ARG A 88 -3.16 0.74 17.97
C ARG A 88 -3.89 2.06 17.85
N ILE A 89 -3.15 3.09 17.47
CA ILE A 89 -3.69 4.40 17.09
C ILE A 89 -3.17 4.71 15.68
N GLU A 90 -4.05 5.16 14.79
CA GLU A 90 -3.75 5.44 13.39
C GLU A 90 -4.21 6.84 13.00
N ALA A 91 -3.56 7.43 12.01
CA ALA A 91 -4.03 8.67 11.42
C ALA A 91 -5.04 8.32 10.33
N ASP A 92 -6.22 8.92 10.38
CA ASP A 92 -7.21 8.88 9.31
C ASP A 92 -7.32 10.26 8.66
N ILE A 93 -6.58 10.45 7.58
CA ILE A 93 -6.37 11.74 6.95
C ILE A 93 -6.88 11.70 5.52
N GLY A 94 -8.06 12.25 5.30
CA GLY A 94 -8.69 12.41 3.98
C GLY A 94 -8.55 13.84 3.45
N ILE A 95 -9.20 14.16 2.33
CA ILE A 95 -9.19 15.52 1.75
C ILE A 95 -9.75 16.55 2.75
N LEU A 96 -10.74 16.16 3.54
CA LEU A 96 -11.45 17.00 4.51
C LEU A 96 -11.30 16.52 5.97
N THR A 97 -10.72 15.35 6.20
CA THR A 97 -10.62 14.75 7.55
C THR A 97 -9.19 14.85 8.09
N SER A 98 -9.13 15.21 9.37
CA SER A 98 -7.93 15.29 10.20
C SER A 98 -8.23 14.50 11.47
N SER A 99 -8.39 13.18 11.32
CA SER A 99 -8.90 12.32 12.38
C SER A 99 -7.85 11.32 12.87
N ILE A 100 -8.10 10.78 14.05
CA ILE A 100 -7.35 9.66 14.63
C ILE A 100 -8.29 8.46 14.78
N LEU A 101 -7.86 7.29 14.35
CA LEU A 101 -8.55 6.02 14.57
C LEU A 101 -7.92 5.27 15.75
N ILE A 102 -8.72 4.94 16.76
CA ILE A 102 -8.33 4.07 17.86
C ILE A 102 -8.81 2.64 17.54
N ASN A 103 -7.88 1.69 17.59
CA ASN A 103 -8.12 0.27 17.30
C ASN A 103 -8.83 0.01 15.96
N GLY A 104 -8.73 0.93 15.00
CA GLY A 104 -9.37 0.85 13.68
C GLY A 104 -10.90 0.98 13.70
N CYS A 105 -11.51 1.41 14.80
CA CYS A 105 -12.97 1.51 14.94
C CYS A 105 -13.45 2.88 15.42
N ASP A 106 -12.76 3.48 16.39
CA ASP A 106 -13.22 4.72 17.02
C ASP A 106 -12.50 5.93 16.40
N GLU A 107 -13.25 6.78 15.68
CA GLU A 107 -12.73 7.97 15.03
C GLU A 107 -12.82 9.20 15.96
N LEU A 108 -11.69 9.88 16.17
CA LEU A 108 -11.60 11.16 16.87
C LEU A 108 -11.23 12.24 15.86
N ASN A 109 -12.18 13.12 15.54
CA ASN A 109 -12.00 14.18 14.55
C ASN A 109 -11.41 15.45 15.19
N PHE A 110 -10.46 16.09 14.51
CA PHE A 110 -9.89 17.37 14.93
C PHE A 110 -10.08 18.41 13.84
N SER A 111 -11.00 19.35 14.06
CA SER A 111 -11.30 20.42 13.11
C SER A 111 -10.24 21.54 13.08
N GLN A 112 -9.48 21.70 14.18
CA GLN A 112 -8.50 22.77 14.35
C GLN A 112 -7.05 22.29 14.25
N LEU A 113 -6.82 21.00 14.02
CA LEU A 113 -5.48 20.44 13.80
C LEU A 113 -5.23 20.21 12.31
N ASP A 114 -4.05 20.61 11.85
CA ASP A 114 -3.59 20.24 10.53
C ASP A 114 -3.14 18.76 10.48
N LYS A 115 -3.03 18.26 9.26
CA LYS A 115 -2.69 16.86 8.96
C LYS A 115 -1.32 16.45 9.49
N GLY A 116 -0.33 17.34 9.44
CA GLY A 116 1.01 17.07 9.94
C GLY A 116 1.01 16.91 11.46
N VAL A 117 0.25 17.75 12.15
CA VAL A 117 0.07 17.68 13.60
C VAL A 117 -0.68 16.41 14.01
N VAL A 118 -1.71 16.01 13.27
CA VAL A 118 -2.41 14.73 13.52
C VAL A 118 -1.46 13.53 13.37
N ARG A 119 -0.60 13.50 12.34
CA ARG A 119 0.42 12.43 12.20
C ARG A 119 1.38 12.41 13.38
N ALA A 120 1.89 13.56 13.80
CA ALA A 120 2.78 13.67 14.95
C ALA A 120 2.08 13.24 16.26
N LEU A 121 0.80 13.58 16.41
CA LEU A 121 -0.02 13.20 17.54
C LEU A 121 -0.22 11.69 17.62
N VAL A 122 -0.48 11.03 16.49
CA VAL A 122 -0.58 9.56 16.41
C VAL A 122 0.74 8.89 16.78
N ALA A 123 1.87 9.40 16.28
CA ALA A 123 3.19 8.87 16.63
C ALA A 123 3.48 9.01 18.14
N PHE A 124 3.17 10.19 18.71
CA PHE A 124 3.28 10.46 20.13
C PHE A 124 2.40 9.54 20.99
N LEU A 125 1.13 9.37 20.62
CA LEU A 125 0.19 8.54 21.39
C LEU A 125 0.57 7.05 21.33
N ASN A 126 1.03 6.55 20.18
CA ASN A 126 1.55 5.18 20.06
C ASN A 126 2.78 4.96 20.95
N GLU A 127 3.71 5.92 20.99
CA GLU A 127 4.87 5.86 21.91
C GLU A 127 4.42 5.79 23.38
N CYS A 128 3.37 6.54 23.74
CA CYS A 128 2.79 6.48 25.09
C CYS A 128 2.13 5.13 25.39
N CYS A 129 1.49 4.49 24.40
CA CYS A 129 0.78 3.22 24.55
C CYS A 129 1.72 1.99 24.61
N GLN A 130 2.84 2.01 23.89
CA GLN A 130 3.80 0.88 23.80
C GLN A 130 4.55 0.56 25.12
N GLY A 131 4.25 1.29 26.19
CA GLY A 131 4.84 1.09 27.51
C GLY A 131 4.55 -0.23 28.23
N LYS A 132 3.75 -1.15 27.68
CA LYS A 132 3.37 -2.44 28.30
C LYS A 132 3.70 -3.71 27.48
N GLN A 133 4.37 -3.61 26.33
CA GLN A 133 4.88 -4.80 25.60
C GLN A 133 6.42 -4.77 25.55
N ALA A 134 7.06 -5.74 26.21
CA ALA A 134 8.52 -5.96 26.20
C ALA A 134 8.97 -6.70 24.91
N PRO A 135 10.28 -6.88 24.63
CA PRO A 135 11.49 -6.18 25.06
C PRO A 135 12.03 -5.27 23.94
N LYS A 136 13.09 -4.51 24.22
CA LYS A 136 13.90 -3.80 23.21
C LYS A 136 14.29 -4.75 22.06
N GLN A 137 13.56 -4.70 20.95
CA GLN A 137 14.21 -4.92 19.67
C GLN A 137 15.16 -3.74 19.51
N THR A 138 16.44 -4.03 19.32
CA THR A 138 17.41 -3.07 18.81
C THR A 138 16.90 -2.63 17.45
N ASN A 139 16.03 -1.62 17.42
CA ASN A 139 15.61 -0.96 16.20
C ASN A 139 16.88 -0.36 15.60
N VAL A 140 17.48 -1.07 14.65
CA VAL A 140 18.41 -0.44 13.72
C VAL A 140 17.53 0.52 12.94
N ASN A 141 17.70 1.82 13.21
CA ASN A 141 16.85 2.84 12.63
C ASN A 141 17.17 2.91 11.14
N ILE A 142 16.25 2.43 10.30
CA ILE A 142 16.40 2.50 8.85
C ILE A 142 16.45 3.97 8.42
N ASP A 143 17.29 4.28 7.45
CA ASP A 143 17.37 5.62 6.87
C ASP A 143 16.02 6.00 6.21
N ALA A 144 15.58 7.24 6.42
CA ALA A 144 14.27 7.71 5.96
C ALA A 144 14.13 7.64 4.43
N GLU A 145 15.22 7.84 3.68
CA GLU A 145 15.29 7.75 2.23
C GLU A 145 15.02 6.32 1.73
N MET A 146 15.67 5.36 2.39
CA MET A 146 15.50 3.96 2.06
C MET A 146 14.12 3.45 2.48
N GLN A 147 13.62 3.93 3.62
CA GLN A 147 12.27 3.59 4.07
C GLN A 147 11.21 4.06 3.07
N ILE A 148 11.27 5.30 2.59
CA ILE A 148 10.30 5.80 1.61
C ILE A 148 10.40 5.05 0.27
N MET A 149 11.60 4.69 -0.15
CA MET A 149 11.81 3.87 -1.34
C MET A 149 11.14 2.50 -1.21
N ILE A 150 11.33 1.81 -0.07
CA ILE A 150 10.72 0.50 0.19
C ILE A 150 9.18 0.61 0.24
N ASP A 151 8.65 1.63 0.92
CA ASP A 151 7.21 1.84 1.05
C ASP A 151 6.54 2.10 -0.31
N LEU A 152 7.12 2.96 -1.15
CA LEU A 152 6.65 3.21 -2.52
C LEU A 152 6.74 1.95 -3.39
N PHE A 153 7.83 1.19 -3.26
CA PHE A 153 8.01 -0.06 -4.00
C PHE A 153 6.95 -1.10 -3.60
N ALA A 154 6.67 -1.23 -2.30
CA ALA A 154 5.63 -2.09 -1.75
C ALA A 154 4.22 -1.68 -2.22
N TYR A 155 3.93 -0.38 -2.21
CA TYR A 155 2.67 0.16 -2.75
C TYR A 155 2.47 -0.24 -4.21
N PHE A 156 3.45 0.01 -5.08
CA PHE A 156 3.30 -0.30 -6.51
C PHE A 156 3.22 -1.81 -6.78
N ILE A 157 3.98 -2.63 -6.08
CA ILE A 157 3.93 -4.08 -6.25
C ILE A 157 2.59 -4.70 -5.81
N THR A 158 1.96 -4.10 -4.80
CA THR A 158 0.66 -4.57 -4.29
C THR A 158 -0.53 -3.88 -4.96
N PHE A 159 -0.29 -2.88 -5.83
CA PHE A 159 -1.30 -2.00 -6.41
C PHE A 159 -2.54 -2.72 -6.94
N SER A 160 -2.35 -3.67 -7.87
CA SER A 160 -3.49 -4.36 -8.50
C SER A 160 -4.12 -5.43 -7.60
N ALA A 161 -3.35 -6.00 -6.66
CA ALA A 161 -3.83 -7.05 -5.77
C ALA A 161 -4.47 -6.51 -4.47
N GLY A 162 -4.14 -5.28 -4.08
CA GLY A 162 -4.53 -4.66 -2.81
C GLY A 162 -3.93 -5.32 -1.56
N GLN A 163 -3.17 -6.40 -1.70
CA GLN A 163 -2.60 -7.17 -0.60
C GLN A 163 -1.36 -7.96 -1.05
N TRP A 164 -0.59 -8.42 -0.06
CA TRP A 164 0.54 -9.29 -0.30
C TRP A 164 0.11 -10.68 -0.81
N ASN A 165 0.72 -11.11 -1.91
CA ASN A 165 0.72 -12.49 -2.41
C ASN A 165 2.17 -13.03 -2.51
N THR A 166 2.32 -14.33 -2.76
CA THR A 166 3.64 -14.99 -2.84
C THR A 166 4.62 -14.30 -3.79
N ARG A 167 4.14 -13.83 -4.95
CA ARG A 167 4.98 -13.13 -5.95
C ARG A 167 5.42 -11.77 -5.45
N SER A 168 4.52 -10.97 -4.92
CA SER A 168 4.84 -9.64 -4.37
C SER A 168 5.81 -9.71 -3.19
N LYS A 169 5.64 -10.67 -2.27
CA LYS A 169 6.55 -10.85 -1.14
C LYS A 169 7.95 -11.23 -1.61
N ALA A 170 8.04 -12.18 -2.55
CA ALA A 170 9.33 -12.57 -3.14
C ALA A 170 10.00 -11.41 -3.87
N ALA A 171 9.24 -10.64 -4.67
CA ALA A 171 9.79 -9.51 -5.42
C ALA A 171 10.39 -8.41 -4.52
N VAL A 172 9.70 -8.03 -3.43
CA VAL A 172 10.24 -7.06 -2.46
C VAL A 172 11.46 -7.63 -1.73
N PHE A 173 11.35 -8.87 -1.24
CA PHE A 173 12.45 -9.53 -0.54
C PHE A 173 13.70 -9.63 -1.42
N ASP A 174 13.58 -10.17 -2.64
CA ASP A 174 14.70 -10.36 -3.56
C ASP A 174 15.32 -9.04 -4.04
N HIS A 175 14.53 -7.96 -4.09
CA HIS A 175 15.01 -6.65 -4.49
C HIS A 175 15.91 -6.02 -3.42
N PHE A 176 15.45 -6.00 -2.17
CA PHE A 176 16.12 -5.29 -1.09
C PHE A 176 17.10 -6.14 -0.28
N THR A 177 16.97 -7.47 -0.25
CA THR A 177 17.92 -8.34 0.48
C THR A 177 19.31 -8.41 -0.14
N LYS A 178 19.43 -8.04 -1.43
CA LYS A 178 20.72 -7.87 -2.10
C LYS A 178 21.53 -6.71 -1.55
N LEU A 179 20.87 -5.74 -0.89
CA LEU A 179 21.55 -4.68 -0.18
C LEU A 179 22.11 -5.29 1.10
N ASN A 180 23.41 -5.17 1.34
CA ASN A 180 24.06 -5.71 2.54
C ASN A 180 23.83 -4.77 3.75
N ASP A 181 22.56 -4.50 4.06
CA ASP A 181 22.11 -3.56 5.08
C ASP A 181 21.10 -4.24 6.02
N GLU A 182 21.49 -4.38 7.29
CA GLU A 182 20.70 -5.07 8.31
C GLU A 182 19.41 -4.32 8.67
N ALA A 183 19.42 -2.98 8.64
CA ALA A 183 18.24 -2.16 8.93
C ALA A 183 17.17 -2.36 7.85
N VAL A 184 17.62 -2.39 6.59
CA VAL A 184 16.76 -2.67 5.43
C VAL A 184 16.15 -4.06 5.53
N HIS A 185 16.94 -5.08 5.87
CA HIS A 185 16.42 -6.44 6.02
C HIS A 185 15.37 -6.55 7.12
N GLN A 186 15.63 -5.96 8.29
CA GLN A 186 14.69 -5.94 9.40
C GLN A 186 13.39 -5.22 9.04
N TYR A 187 13.48 -4.07 8.35
CA TYR A 187 12.31 -3.31 7.92
C TYR A 187 11.47 -4.09 6.89
N VAL A 188 12.12 -4.67 5.88
CA VAL A 188 11.45 -5.49 4.86
C VAL A 188 10.78 -6.71 5.50
N GLU A 189 11.46 -7.41 6.41
CA GLU A 189 10.84 -8.53 7.12
C GLU A 189 9.60 -8.12 7.93
N LYS A 190 9.67 -6.99 8.61
CA LYS A 190 8.53 -6.44 9.35
C LYS A 190 7.38 -6.13 8.41
N LEU A 191 7.67 -5.42 7.31
CA LEU A 191 6.69 -5.01 6.31
C LEU A 191 5.97 -6.20 5.66
N LEU A 192 6.69 -7.31 5.42
CA LEU A 192 6.12 -8.52 4.81
C LEU A 192 5.26 -9.36 5.77
N LYS A 193 5.42 -9.15 7.08
CA LYS A 193 4.64 -9.81 8.16
C LYS A 193 3.38 -9.02 8.50
N GLU A 194 3.43 -7.69 8.42
CA GLU A 194 2.31 -6.80 8.75
C GLU A 194 1.44 -6.52 7.51
N GLN A 195 0.13 -6.34 7.71
CA GLN A 195 -0.74 -5.83 6.65
C GLN A 195 -0.73 -4.30 6.73
N THR A 196 0.23 -3.69 6.03
CA THR A 196 0.38 -2.24 5.93
C THR A 196 -0.47 -1.70 4.80
N HIS A 197 -1.38 -0.77 5.12
CA HIS A 197 -2.07 0.03 4.14
C HIS A 197 -1.21 1.25 3.81
N PHE A 198 -1.05 1.55 2.52
CA PHE A 198 -0.24 2.66 2.04
C PHE A 198 -1.14 3.70 1.38
N ASP A 199 -1.07 4.93 1.87
CA ASP A 199 -1.68 6.08 1.22
C ASP A 199 -0.69 6.69 0.21
N TYR A 200 -1.06 6.74 -1.06
CA TYR A 200 -0.17 7.20 -2.11
C TYR A 200 0.18 8.69 -2.01
N GLU A 201 -0.75 9.54 -1.61
CA GLU A 201 -0.49 10.98 -1.46
C GLU A 201 0.43 11.22 -0.26
N ASP A 202 0.25 10.47 0.84
CA ASP A 202 1.17 10.49 1.98
C ASP A 202 2.60 10.12 1.57
N LEU A 203 2.75 9.05 0.78
CA LEU A 203 4.05 8.64 0.27
C LEU A 203 4.68 9.71 -0.64
N LEU A 204 3.88 10.38 -1.48
CA LEU A 204 4.37 11.49 -2.30
C LEU A 204 4.79 12.70 -1.44
N HIS A 205 4.05 13.03 -0.39
CA HIS A 205 4.41 14.09 0.54
C HIS A 205 5.72 13.79 1.28
N ARG A 206 5.85 12.59 1.85
CA ARG A 206 7.09 12.14 2.51
C ARG A 206 8.29 12.19 1.57
N LEU A 207 8.10 11.79 0.31
CA LEU A 207 9.16 11.88 -0.69
C LEU A 207 9.50 13.33 -1.06
N ALA A 208 8.50 14.22 -1.12
CA ALA A 208 8.70 15.64 -1.40
C ALA A 208 9.54 16.32 -0.32
N ASP A 209 9.30 15.97 0.94
CA ASP A 209 10.00 16.53 2.10
C ASP A 209 11.49 16.10 2.12
N LEU A 210 11.79 14.89 1.64
CA LEU A 210 13.16 14.37 1.54
C LEU A 210 13.90 14.79 0.26
N LYS A 211 13.22 15.40 -0.71
CA LYS A 211 13.77 15.60 -2.07
C LYS A 211 15.09 16.38 -2.09
N ASP A 212 15.27 17.31 -1.15
CA ASP A 212 16.41 18.24 -1.11
C ASP A 212 17.63 17.60 -0.43
N ASP A 213 17.40 16.54 0.36
CA ASP A 213 18.45 15.72 0.97
C ASP A 213 18.96 14.64 -0.01
N LEU A 214 18.09 14.19 -0.92
CA LEU A 214 18.40 13.17 -1.92
C LEU A 214 19.27 13.69 -3.07
N ALA A 215 20.39 13.03 -3.31
CA ALA A 215 21.23 13.29 -4.48
C ALA A 215 20.44 13.09 -5.79
N TYR A 216 20.67 13.96 -6.78
CA TYR A 216 19.94 13.94 -8.06
C TYR A 216 19.97 12.56 -8.75
N ASN A 217 21.13 11.91 -8.79
CA ASN A 217 21.29 10.59 -9.39
C ASN A 217 20.48 9.52 -8.65
N PHE A 218 20.45 9.58 -7.32
CA PHE A 218 19.67 8.65 -6.52
C PHE A 218 18.18 8.81 -6.77
N ARG A 219 17.67 10.06 -6.85
CA ARG A 219 16.26 10.32 -7.22
C ARG A 219 15.91 9.75 -8.58
N ARG A 220 16.82 9.86 -9.55
CA ARG A 220 16.65 9.31 -10.89
C ARG A 220 16.57 7.78 -10.85
N ASP A 221 17.56 7.15 -10.21
CA ASP A 221 17.64 5.69 -10.13
C ASP A 221 16.45 5.11 -9.35
N MET A 222 15.98 5.80 -8.30
CA MET A 222 14.77 5.45 -7.56
C MET A 222 13.52 5.46 -8.46
N ILE A 223 13.34 6.46 -9.33
CA ILE A 223 12.20 6.48 -10.28
C ILE A 223 12.25 5.26 -11.20
N GLU A 224 13.43 4.88 -11.71
CA GLU A 224 13.58 3.69 -12.55
C GLU A 224 13.15 2.42 -11.82
N GLN A 225 13.60 2.25 -10.56
CA GLN A 225 13.21 1.10 -9.74
C GLN A 225 11.70 1.09 -9.45
N LEU A 226 11.08 2.25 -9.22
CA LEU A 226 9.64 2.34 -8.97
C LEU A 226 8.82 2.04 -10.24
N VAL A 227 9.29 2.44 -11.43
CA VAL A 227 8.64 2.04 -12.70
C VAL A 227 8.74 0.53 -12.91
N TYR A 228 9.86 -0.09 -12.53
CA TYR A 228 9.98 -1.55 -12.53
C TYR A 228 9.00 -2.21 -11.53
N ALA A 229 8.85 -1.64 -10.33
CA ALA A 229 7.88 -2.09 -9.33
C ALA A 229 6.43 -2.02 -9.85
N MET A 230 6.06 -0.94 -10.57
CA MET A 230 4.74 -0.79 -11.21
C MET A 230 4.47 -1.91 -12.22
N ALA A 231 5.45 -2.25 -13.05
CA ALA A 231 5.31 -3.34 -14.01
C ALA A 231 5.15 -4.70 -13.32
N LEU A 232 5.91 -4.96 -12.26
CA LEU A 232 5.78 -6.17 -11.45
C LEU A 232 4.44 -6.27 -10.73
N GLY A 233 3.93 -5.15 -10.23
CA GLY A 233 2.63 -5.01 -9.59
C GLY A 233 1.45 -5.00 -10.56
N GLN A 234 1.71 -5.17 -11.87
CA GLN A 234 0.70 -5.20 -12.92
C GLN A 234 -0.12 -3.90 -13.00
N VAL A 235 0.49 -2.75 -12.71
CA VAL A 235 -0.10 -1.43 -12.94
C VAL A 235 -0.24 -1.25 -14.46
N GLU A 236 -1.36 -0.72 -14.94
CA GLU A 236 -1.52 -0.47 -16.38
C GLU A 236 -0.54 0.59 -16.89
N GLN A 237 -0.09 0.48 -18.14
CA GLN A 237 0.98 1.33 -18.68
C GLN A 237 0.62 2.83 -18.67
N ASN A 238 -0.62 3.18 -18.99
CA ASN A 238 -1.17 4.54 -18.91
C ASN A 238 -1.16 5.08 -17.46
N GLN A 239 -1.44 4.24 -16.47
CA GLN A 239 -1.38 4.61 -15.05
C GLN A 239 0.06 4.76 -14.57
N ALA A 240 0.97 3.89 -15.01
CA ALA A 240 2.39 4.02 -14.73
C ALA A 240 2.97 5.33 -15.29
N ASP A 241 2.54 5.77 -16.48
CA ASP A 241 2.90 7.08 -17.03
C ASP A 241 2.41 8.26 -16.17
N LEU A 242 1.25 8.14 -15.54
CA LEU A 242 0.73 9.13 -14.59
C LEU A 242 1.56 9.14 -13.29
N PHE A 243 1.82 7.97 -12.70
CA PHE A 243 2.65 7.86 -11.50
C PHE A 243 4.07 8.37 -11.73
N MET A 244 4.66 8.04 -12.87
CA MET A 244 5.97 8.58 -13.27
C MET A 244 5.95 10.11 -13.35
N THR A 245 4.85 10.70 -13.82
CA THR A 245 4.71 12.17 -13.86
C THR A 245 4.71 12.77 -12.46
N HIS A 246 4.00 12.14 -11.51
CA HIS A 246 3.96 12.59 -10.12
C HIS A 246 5.32 12.44 -9.44
N LEU A 247 5.98 11.28 -9.59
CA LEU A 247 7.31 11.03 -9.04
C LEU A 247 8.34 12.02 -9.59
N CYS A 248 8.38 12.24 -10.92
CA CYS A 248 9.25 13.24 -11.55
C CYS A 248 9.04 14.64 -10.95
N ARG A 249 7.77 15.04 -10.78
CA ARG A 249 7.42 16.35 -10.23
C ARG A 249 7.89 16.51 -8.78
N VAL A 250 7.60 15.52 -7.93
CA VAL A 250 7.90 15.55 -6.50
C VAL A 250 9.42 15.53 -6.23
N THR A 251 10.14 14.71 -7.00
CA THR A 251 11.60 14.57 -6.89
C THR A 251 12.40 15.63 -7.66
N ASN A 252 11.72 16.52 -8.40
CA ASN A 252 12.33 17.51 -9.27
C ASN A 252 13.29 16.89 -10.32
N VAL A 253 12.93 15.72 -10.86
CA VAL A 253 13.64 15.08 -11.97
C VAL A 253 12.86 15.32 -13.26
N SER A 254 13.54 15.84 -14.29
CA SER A 254 12.89 16.11 -15.57
C SER A 254 12.51 14.80 -16.26
N ARG A 255 11.26 14.70 -16.73
CA ARG A 255 10.78 13.55 -17.51
C ARG A 255 11.59 13.33 -18.79
N ALA A 256 12.21 14.36 -19.34
CA ALA A 256 13.05 14.26 -20.53
C ALA A 256 14.29 13.36 -20.34
N VAL A 257 14.70 13.11 -19.10
CA VAL A 257 15.82 12.21 -18.77
C VAL A 257 15.44 10.74 -18.96
N PHE A 258 14.15 10.43 -19.06
CA PHE A 258 13.61 9.07 -19.16
C PHE A 258 12.83 8.85 -20.46
N PRO A 259 13.47 8.97 -21.64
CA PRO A 259 12.78 8.74 -22.91
C PRO A 259 12.26 7.30 -22.96
N ASP A 260 10.95 7.14 -23.16
CA ASP A 260 10.29 5.84 -23.31
C ASP A 260 10.55 4.82 -22.17
N LEU A 261 10.93 5.26 -20.96
CA LEU A 261 11.27 4.34 -19.86
C LEU A 261 10.13 3.37 -19.54
N VAL A 262 8.91 3.87 -19.30
CA VAL A 262 7.73 3.04 -18.98
C VAL A 262 7.50 2.03 -20.09
N LYS A 263 7.48 2.48 -21.35
CA LYS A 263 7.32 1.61 -22.51
C LYS A 263 8.40 0.53 -22.57
N THR A 264 9.67 0.89 -22.37
CA THR A 264 10.80 -0.03 -22.43
C THR A 264 10.69 -1.11 -21.34
N VAL A 265 10.48 -0.70 -20.09
CA VAL A 265 10.33 -1.62 -18.95
C VAL A 265 9.17 -2.58 -19.17
N TYR A 266 8.01 -2.07 -19.59
CA TYR A 266 6.82 -2.90 -19.81
C TYR A 266 6.99 -3.88 -20.98
N GLN A 267 7.67 -3.47 -22.06
CA GLN A 267 7.98 -4.36 -23.18
C GLN A 267 8.96 -5.47 -22.78
N CYS A 268 10.00 -5.14 -21.99
CA CYS A 268 10.93 -6.13 -21.46
C CYS A 268 10.21 -7.15 -20.56
N MET A 269 9.38 -6.68 -19.64
CA MET A 269 8.61 -7.53 -18.73
C MET A 269 7.62 -8.45 -19.48
N ALA A 270 6.95 -7.93 -20.51
CA ALA A 270 6.09 -8.74 -21.38
C ALA A 270 6.89 -9.81 -22.14
N GLY A 271 8.08 -9.46 -22.63
CA GLY A 271 8.99 -10.41 -23.29
C GLY A 271 9.46 -11.54 -22.37
N GLU A 272 9.86 -11.23 -21.14
CA GLU A 272 10.27 -12.22 -20.13
C GLU A 272 9.12 -13.13 -19.70
N MET A 273 7.93 -12.57 -19.47
CA MET A 273 6.73 -13.35 -19.14
C MET A 273 6.34 -14.30 -20.27
N ASN A 274 6.45 -13.83 -21.52
CA ASN A 274 6.18 -14.65 -22.70
C ASN A 274 7.20 -15.79 -22.85
N GLN A 275 8.49 -15.53 -22.65
CA GLN A 275 9.52 -16.58 -22.66
C GLN A 275 9.31 -17.62 -21.55
N LYS A 276 8.97 -17.17 -20.33
CA LYS A 276 8.71 -18.06 -19.20
C LYS A 276 7.47 -18.94 -19.42
N LYS A 277 6.43 -18.36 -20.02
CA LYS A 277 5.21 -19.07 -20.39
C LYS A 277 5.46 -20.13 -21.48
N VAL A 278 6.35 -19.86 -22.43
CA VAL A 278 6.78 -20.84 -23.43
C VAL A 278 7.60 -21.97 -22.78
N SER A 279 8.45 -21.67 -21.80
CA SER A 279 9.23 -22.69 -21.08
C SER A 279 8.40 -23.56 -20.12
N ASP A 280 7.29 -23.03 -19.59
CA ASP A 280 6.42 -23.75 -18.66
C ASP A 280 5.48 -24.74 -19.36
N LEU A 281 5.28 -24.61 -20.68
CA LEU A 281 4.41 -25.51 -21.44
C LEU A 281 5.09 -26.85 -21.71
N THR A 282 4.36 -27.94 -21.44
CA THR A 282 4.81 -29.29 -21.79
C THR A 282 4.82 -29.48 -23.31
N LYS A 283 5.53 -30.50 -23.80
CA LYS A 283 5.53 -30.86 -25.23
C LYS A 283 4.12 -31.08 -25.79
N GLU A 284 3.24 -31.68 -24.99
CA GLU A 284 1.84 -31.93 -25.35
C GLU A 284 1.05 -30.62 -25.50
N GLN A 285 1.24 -29.67 -24.58
CA GLN A 285 0.60 -28.36 -24.65
C GLN A 285 1.12 -27.51 -25.82
N LEU A 286 2.43 -27.56 -26.12
CA LEU A 286 2.99 -26.91 -27.31
C LEU A 286 2.42 -27.49 -28.60
N GLN A 287 2.23 -28.82 -28.66
CA GLN A 287 1.61 -29.48 -29.79
C GLN A 287 0.12 -29.11 -29.93
N ALA A 288 -0.60 -28.96 -28.82
CA ALA A 288 -1.98 -28.47 -28.80
C ALA A 288 -2.09 -27.02 -29.31
N CYS A 289 -1.17 -26.13 -28.89
CA CYS A 289 -1.07 -24.77 -29.42
C CYS A 289 -0.86 -24.78 -30.94
N LYS A 290 0.04 -25.64 -31.44
CA LYS A 290 0.30 -25.78 -32.87
C LYS A 290 -0.94 -26.27 -33.66
N LEU A 291 -1.69 -27.23 -33.13
CA LEU A 291 -2.92 -27.74 -33.76
C LEU A 291 -3.99 -26.65 -33.89
N LEU A 292 -4.09 -25.78 -32.89
CA LEU A 292 -5.06 -24.67 -32.87
C LEU A 292 -4.50 -23.37 -33.47
N GLU A 293 -3.28 -23.38 -34.00
CA GLU A 293 -2.58 -22.22 -34.56
C GLU A 293 -2.47 -21.03 -33.58
N ILE A 294 -2.29 -21.34 -32.30
CA ILE A 294 -2.10 -20.36 -31.23
C ILE A 294 -0.59 -20.23 -30.99
N GLN A 295 -0.09 -19.00 -31.03
CA GLN A 295 1.27 -18.72 -30.55
C GLN A 295 1.29 -18.91 -29.02
N PRO A 296 2.21 -19.72 -28.45
CA PRO A 296 2.22 -20.02 -27.01
C PRO A 296 2.19 -18.79 -26.10
N GLU A 297 2.82 -17.70 -26.52
CA GLU A 297 2.88 -16.41 -25.82
C GLU A 297 1.48 -15.76 -25.72
N ALA A 298 0.69 -15.92 -26.78
CA ALA A 298 -0.67 -15.38 -26.90
C ALA A 298 -1.75 -16.30 -26.29
N LEU A 299 -1.37 -17.42 -25.67
CA LEU A 299 -2.33 -18.37 -25.09
C LEU A 299 -3.10 -17.74 -23.91
N SER A 300 -4.39 -17.53 -24.07
CA SER A 300 -5.33 -17.10 -23.03
C SER A 300 -6.67 -17.81 -23.25
N GLU A 301 -7.59 -17.74 -22.30
CA GLU A 301 -8.92 -18.34 -22.46
C GLU A 301 -9.66 -17.77 -23.69
N GLN A 302 -9.55 -16.46 -23.90
CA GLN A 302 -10.18 -15.79 -25.04
C GLN A 302 -9.58 -16.23 -26.37
N THR A 303 -8.24 -16.27 -26.48
CA THR A 303 -7.58 -16.67 -27.74
C THR A 303 -7.81 -18.15 -28.03
N LEU A 304 -7.82 -19.00 -26.99
CA LEU A 304 -8.18 -20.42 -27.10
C LEU A 304 -9.61 -20.60 -27.61
N GLN A 305 -10.57 -19.88 -27.04
CA GLN A 305 -11.97 -19.98 -27.44
C GLN A 305 -12.18 -19.50 -28.89
N ALA A 306 -11.57 -18.39 -29.27
CA ALA A 306 -11.65 -17.83 -30.62
C ALA A 306 -11.02 -18.77 -31.67
N ALA A 307 -9.80 -19.25 -31.41
CA ALA A 307 -9.09 -20.15 -32.32
C ALA A 307 -9.83 -21.49 -32.49
N TYR A 308 -10.31 -22.07 -31.39
CA TYR A 308 -11.09 -23.31 -31.44
C TYR A 308 -12.39 -23.14 -32.23
N ARG A 309 -13.16 -22.06 -32.00
CA ARG A 309 -14.39 -21.79 -32.76
C ARG A 309 -14.10 -21.65 -34.26
N LYS A 310 -13.04 -20.92 -34.61
CA LYS A 310 -12.61 -20.73 -36.00
C LYS A 310 -12.28 -22.07 -36.65
N LYS A 311 -11.48 -22.93 -35.99
CA LYS A 311 -11.12 -24.24 -36.51
C LYS A 311 -12.33 -25.17 -36.63
N MET A 312 -13.19 -25.23 -35.61
CA MET A 312 -14.37 -26.10 -35.61
C MET A 312 -15.44 -25.70 -36.63
N ALA A 313 -15.47 -24.44 -37.09
CA ALA A 313 -16.40 -24.01 -38.14
C ALA A 313 -16.21 -24.76 -39.46
N ASP A 314 -15.02 -25.29 -39.73
CA ASP A 314 -14.71 -26.08 -40.92
C ASP A 314 -15.25 -27.52 -40.82
N PHE A 315 -15.51 -27.99 -39.59
CA PHE A 315 -15.95 -29.36 -39.28
C PHE A 315 -17.45 -29.41 -38.92
N HIS A 316 -18.28 -28.55 -39.51
CA HIS A 316 -19.73 -28.65 -39.32
C HIS A 316 -20.30 -29.84 -40.12
N PRO A 317 -21.09 -30.75 -39.52
CA PRO A 317 -21.57 -31.99 -40.15
C PRO A 317 -22.19 -31.80 -41.53
N ASP A 318 -22.97 -30.72 -41.69
CA ASP A 318 -23.67 -30.40 -42.94
C ASP A 318 -22.73 -30.18 -44.13
N LYS A 319 -21.44 -29.87 -43.90
CA LYS A 319 -20.47 -29.60 -44.97
C LYS A 319 -19.90 -30.87 -45.64
N TYR A 320 -20.05 -32.04 -45.02
CA TYR A 320 -19.39 -33.27 -45.48
C TYR A 320 -20.25 -34.54 -45.39
N GLN A 321 -21.56 -34.42 -45.16
CA GLN A 321 -22.50 -35.55 -45.16
C GLN A 321 -22.50 -36.35 -46.47
N SER A 322 -22.21 -35.72 -47.61
CA SER A 322 -22.18 -36.35 -48.94
C SER A 322 -20.87 -37.06 -49.29
N LEU A 323 -19.86 -37.01 -48.40
CA LEU A 323 -18.54 -37.60 -48.65
C LEU A 323 -18.49 -39.11 -48.33
N PRO A 324 -17.56 -39.87 -48.94
CA PRO A 324 -17.34 -41.27 -48.62
C PRO A 324 -17.08 -41.49 -47.12
N GLU A 325 -17.47 -42.66 -46.61
CA GLU A 325 -17.36 -43.00 -45.17
C GLU A 325 -15.95 -42.84 -44.62
N SER A 326 -14.94 -43.28 -45.38
CA SER A 326 -13.53 -43.15 -45.02
C SER A 326 -13.09 -41.68 -44.87
N VAL A 327 -13.66 -40.77 -45.65
CA VAL A 327 -13.36 -39.34 -45.57
C VAL A 327 -14.09 -38.70 -44.39
N ARG A 328 -15.35 -39.09 -44.14
CA ARG A 328 -16.12 -38.63 -42.97
C ARG A 328 -15.44 -39.02 -41.66
N GLN A 329 -14.96 -40.26 -41.54
CA GLN A 329 -14.20 -40.74 -40.37
C GLN A 329 -12.92 -39.94 -40.15
N LEU A 330 -12.20 -39.57 -41.22
CA LEU A 330 -10.98 -38.78 -41.13
C LEU A 330 -11.26 -37.35 -40.63
N ILE A 331 -12.35 -36.73 -41.11
CA ILE A 331 -12.82 -35.41 -40.67
C ILE A 331 -13.23 -35.45 -39.19
N GLU A 332 -13.96 -36.47 -38.75
CA GLU A 332 -14.33 -36.67 -37.34
C GLU A 332 -13.11 -36.87 -36.44
N GLN A 333 -12.12 -37.65 -36.90
CA GLN A 333 -10.87 -37.86 -36.17
C GLN A 333 -10.10 -36.54 -36.00
N GLN A 334 -10.05 -35.69 -37.03
CA GLN A 334 -9.44 -34.36 -36.94
C GLN A 334 -10.19 -33.44 -35.97
N ALA A 335 -11.53 -33.44 -35.98
CA ALA A 335 -12.33 -32.70 -35.03
C ALA A 335 -12.08 -33.16 -33.58
N GLN A 336 -11.95 -34.47 -33.34
CA GLN A 336 -11.58 -35.01 -32.03
C GLN A 336 -10.19 -34.55 -31.58
N GLN A 337 -9.20 -34.50 -32.47
CA GLN A 337 -7.87 -33.96 -32.15
C GLN A 337 -7.93 -32.50 -31.70
N LEU A 338 -8.76 -31.68 -32.35
CA LEU A 338 -8.98 -30.29 -31.93
C LEU A 338 -9.66 -30.18 -30.56
N ASN A 339 -10.61 -31.08 -30.26
CA ASN A 339 -11.25 -31.16 -28.94
C ASN A 339 -10.26 -31.52 -27.83
N GLN A 340 -9.40 -32.52 -28.09
CA GLN A 340 -8.35 -32.93 -27.16
C GLN A 340 -7.33 -31.80 -26.94
N ALA A 341 -6.86 -31.16 -28.01
CA ALA A 341 -5.97 -30.01 -27.92
C ALA A 341 -6.57 -28.89 -27.07
N ARG A 342 -7.86 -28.57 -27.26
CA ARG A 342 -8.57 -27.60 -26.44
C ARG A 342 -8.63 -28.02 -24.97
N ALA A 343 -8.92 -29.29 -24.67
CA ALA A 343 -9.03 -29.80 -23.31
C ALA A 343 -7.69 -29.70 -22.56
N VAL A 344 -6.58 -30.07 -23.22
CA VAL A 344 -5.22 -29.95 -22.68
C VAL A 344 -4.90 -28.50 -22.31
N LEU A 345 -5.18 -27.54 -23.21
CA LEU A 345 -4.92 -26.12 -22.97
C LEU A 345 -5.86 -25.51 -21.92
N LYS A 346 -7.12 -25.97 -21.86
CA LYS A 346 -8.07 -25.59 -20.81
C LYS A 346 -7.59 -26.03 -19.42
N ALA A 347 -7.11 -27.27 -19.30
CA ALA A 347 -6.54 -27.77 -18.05
C ALA A 347 -5.32 -26.96 -17.60
N TYR A 348 -4.45 -26.55 -18.54
CA TYR A 348 -3.33 -25.66 -18.25
C TYR A 348 -3.77 -24.28 -17.76
N LEU A 349 -4.80 -23.70 -18.37
CA LEU A 349 -5.34 -22.38 -18.00
C LEU A 349 -6.23 -22.41 -16.74
N GLY A 350 -6.59 -23.60 -16.23
CA GLY A 350 -7.47 -23.75 -15.08
C GLY A 350 -8.96 -23.44 -15.34
N VAL A 351 -9.45 -23.62 -16.57
CA VAL A 351 -10.80 -23.21 -17.04
C VAL A 351 -11.58 -24.25 -17.84
#